data_AF-A0A0L6WD29-F1
#
_entry.id   AF-A0A0L6WD29-F1
#
_cell.length_a   1.000
_cell.length_b   1.000
_cell.length_c   1.000
_cell.angle_alpha   90.00
_cell.angle_beta   90.00
_cell.angle_gamma   90.00
#
_symmetry.space_group_name_H-M   'P 1'
#
loop_
_entity.id
_entity.type
_entity.pdbx_description
1 polymer ?
#
loop_
_entity_poly.entity_id
_entity_poly.type
_entity_poly.pdbx_seq_one_letter_code
_entity_poly.pdbx_strand_id
1 'polypeptide(L)'
;MSKQNLTFHSPTALTDLNVLTSHLQVHAIKKSTANGYATGVHDYVKFCINHNLSFDPTPQTLSCYIAYNSKYIGSGLKYLTGLYHFIQDFYPDFDNNQAHPLAQAMIRGLKKVCANPVHQKLLLCPHHLASFVKTALQTKSYDDLLFATMMPCCFYACHRSEELVKKTVKEPTDWQKIIKRSSVNFTPGHARYH
;
A
#
# COMPACT_ATOMS: atom_id res chain seq x y z
N MET A 1 -43.86 9.57 -20.59
CA MET A 1 -42.60 10.10 -21.12
C MET A 1 -42.07 11.13 -20.14
N SER A 2 -41.04 10.79 -19.36
CA SER A 2 -40.46 11.66 -18.33
C SER A 2 -39.38 12.55 -18.94
N LYS A 3 -39.54 13.88 -18.87
CA LYS A 3 -38.54 14.85 -19.32
C LYS A 3 -37.38 14.86 -18.32
N GLN A 4 -36.21 14.42 -18.76
CA GLN A 4 -34.97 14.63 -18.00
C GLN A 4 -34.68 16.13 -17.97
N ASN A 5 -34.75 16.74 -16.79
CA ASN A 5 -34.26 18.09 -16.54
C ASN A 5 -32.73 18.05 -16.55
N LEU A 6 -32.14 18.44 -17.70
CA LEU A 6 -30.73 18.79 -17.79
C LEU A 6 -30.53 20.10 -17.03
N THR A 7 -30.06 20.02 -15.80
CA THR A 7 -29.59 21.17 -15.04
C THR A 7 -28.31 21.69 -15.70
N PHE A 8 -28.41 22.83 -16.39
CA PHE A 8 -27.26 23.53 -16.93
C PHE A 8 -26.44 24.10 -15.76
N HIS A 9 -25.30 23.47 -15.47
CA HIS A 9 -24.32 24.02 -14.54
C HIS A 9 -23.72 25.30 -15.13
N SER A 10 -23.59 26.34 -14.30
CA SER A 10 -22.92 27.58 -14.68
C SER A 10 -21.51 27.28 -15.21
N PRO A 11 -21.03 27.97 -16.26
CA PRO A 11 -19.73 27.70 -16.83
C PRO A 11 -18.63 27.97 -15.78
N THR A 12 -18.00 26.91 -15.30
CA THR A 12 -16.85 26.98 -14.40
C THR A 12 -15.65 27.52 -15.19
N ALA A 13 -14.91 28.47 -14.62
CA ALA A 13 -13.70 28.98 -15.25
C ALA A 13 -12.65 27.86 -15.39
N LEU A 14 -11.92 27.83 -16.51
CA LEU A 14 -10.91 26.80 -16.80
C LEU A 14 -9.82 26.73 -15.71
N THR A 15 -9.49 27.87 -15.09
CA THR A 15 -8.56 27.97 -13.96
C THR A 15 -9.05 27.20 -12.74
N ASP A 16 -10.33 27.32 -12.39
CA ASP A 16 -10.92 26.64 -11.24
C ASP A 16 -10.98 25.13 -11.49
N LEU A 17 -11.23 24.73 -12.75
CA LEU A 17 -11.21 23.34 -13.16
C LEU A 17 -9.79 22.73 -13.10
N ASN A 18 -8.76 23.48 -13.45
CA ASN A 18 -7.36 23.05 -13.32
C ASN A 18 -6.94 22.90 -11.86
N VAL A 19 -7.34 23.82 -10.98
CA VAL A 19 -7.11 23.71 -9.53
C VAL A 19 -7.79 22.48 -8.97
N LEU A 20 -9.06 22.25 -9.33
CA LEU A 20 -9.79 21.07 -8.91
C LEU A 20 -9.15 19.78 -9.44
N THR A 21 -8.70 19.77 -10.69
CA THR A 21 -8.02 18.63 -11.31
C THR A 21 -6.73 18.29 -10.55
N SER A 22 -5.90 19.30 -10.26
CA SER A 22 -4.68 19.13 -9.47
C SER A 22 -4.98 18.61 -8.06
N HIS A 23 -6.00 19.18 -7.40
CA HIS A 23 -6.44 18.71 -6.08
C HIS A 23 -6.90 17.25 -6.10
N LEU A 24 -7.72 16.86 -7.08
CA LEU A 24 -8.19 15.48 -7.24
C LEU A 24 -7.04 14.51 -7.55
N GLN A 25 -6.08 14.91 -8.37
CA GLN A 25 -4.89 14.12 -8.69
C GLN A 25 -4.03 13.87 -7.44
N VAL A 26 -3.76 14.90 -6.63
CA VAL A 26 -3.01 14.75 -5.37
C VAL A 26 -3.72 13.81 -4.39
N HIS A 27 -5.06 13.85 -4.37
CA HIS A 27 -5.88 13.02 -3.50
C HIS A 27 -6.20 11.61 -4.06
N ALA A 28 -5.81 11.32 -5.30
CA ALA A 28 -6.03 10.00 -5.92
C ALA A 28 -5.22 8.88 -5.22
N ILE A 29 -4.14 9.24 -4.52
CA ILE A 29 -3.22 8.29 -3.88
C ILE A 29 -3.27 8.48 -2.37
N LYS A 30 -3.49 7.37 -1.66
CA LYS A 30 -3.40 7.36 -0.20
C LYS A 30 -1.98 7.73 0.24
N LYS A 31 -1.84 8.65 1.20
CA LYS A 31 -0.55 9.12 1.74
C LYS A 31 0.44 7.99 2.08
N SER A 32 -0.04 6.91 2.69
CA SER A 32 0.80 5.74 3.00
C SER A 32 1.39 5.06 1.75
N THR A 33 0.64 5.05 0.66
CA THR A 33 1.07 4.50 -0.64
C THR A 33 2.05 5.46 -1.32
N ALA A 34 1.79 6.77 -1.27
CA ALA A 34 2.71 7.79 -1.77
C ALA A 34 4.08 7.74 -1.06
N ASN A 35 4.09 7.54 0.26
CA ASN A 35 5.34 7.40 1.03
C ASN A 35 6.09 6.09 0.65
N GLY A 36 5.35 5.00 0.45
CA GLY A 36 5.91 3.75 -0.08
C GLY A 36 6.53 3.93 -1.47
N TYR A 37 5.90 4.72 -2.33
CA TYR A 37 6.43 5.04 -3.66
C TYR A 37 7.67 5.95 -3.61
N ALA A 38 7.70 6.92 -2.70
CA ALA A 38 8.83 7.83 -2.53
C ALA A 38 10.10 7.04 -2.13
N THR A 39 9.92 5.96 -1.37
CA THR A 39 11.01 5.05 -0.99
C THR A 39 11.68 4.44 -2.23
N GLY A 40 10.91 4.08 -3.26
CA GLY A 40 11.43 3.55 -4.53
C GLY A 40 12.28 4.56 -5.30
N VAL A 41 11.88 5.83 -5.31
CA VAL A 41 12.65 6.92 -5.95
C VAL A 41 13.94 7.19 -5.19
N HIS A 42 13.87 7.30 -3.86
CA HIS A 42 15.05 7.54 -3.04
C HIS A 42 16.09 6.42 -3.19
N ASP A 43 15.66 5.16 -3.30
CA ASP A 43 16.55 4.04 -3.54
C ASP A 43 17.23 4.12 -4.92
N TYR A 44 16.47 4.44 -5.97
CA TYR A 44 17.01 4.64 -7.31
C TYR A 44 18.02 5.79 -7.39
N VAL A 45 17.70 6.94 -6.79
CA VAL A 45 18.61 8.09 -6.76
C VAL A 45 19.91 7.73 -6.04
N LYS A 46 19.82 7.03 -4.90
CA LYS A 46 21.01 6.53 -4.19
C LYS A 46 21.83 5.57 -5.05
N PHE A 47 21.18 4.66 -5.77
CA PHE A 47 21.85 3.77 -6.71
C PHE A 47 22.60 4.58 -7.79
N CYS A 48 21.96 5.56 -8.41
CA CYS A 48 22.61 6.38 -9.44
C CYS A 48 23.82 7.14 -8.88
N ILE A 49 23.70 7.76 -7.70
CA ILE A 49 24.80 8.46 -7.04
C ILE A 49 25.97 7.50 -6.75
N ASN A 50 25.69 6.35 -6.15
CA ASN A 50 26.72 5.40 -5.75
C ASN A 50 27.48 4.79 -6.93
N HIS A 51 26.85 4.74 -8.11
CA HIS A 51 27.43 4.17 -9.32
C HIS A 51 27.83 5.21 -10.37
N ASN A 52 27.76 6.51 -10.03
CA ASN A 52 28.02 7.62 -10.96
C ASN A 52 27.23 7.51 -12.28
N LEU A 53 25.96 7.11 -12.19
CA LEU A 53 25.06 6.97 -13.33
C LEU A 53 24.14 8.19 -13.46
N SER A 54 23.66 8.44 -14.68
CA SER A 54 22.60 9.42 -14.92
C SER A 54 21.32 9.07 -14.15
N PHE A 55 20.59 10.09 -13.73
CA PHE A 55 19.25 9.92 -13.16
C PHE A 55 18.19 9.61 -14.22
N ASP A 56 18.51 9.81 -15.51
CA ASP A 56 17.64 9.41 -16.61
C ASP A 56 17.55 7.88 -16.70
N PRO A 57 16.36 7.30 -16.51
CA PRO A 57 16.12 5.86 -16.53
C PRO A 57 16.08 5.33 -17.97
N THR A 58 17.23 5.36 -18.64
CA THR A 58 17.41 4.66 -19.92
C THR A 58 17.19 3.15 -19.75
N PRO A 59 16.93 2.39 -20.84
CA PRO A 59 16.78 0.95 -20.75
C PRO A 59 17.97 0.25 -20.08
N GLN A 60 19.18 0.77 -20.28
CA GLN A 60 20.40 0.25 -19.68
C GLN A 60 20.46 0.56 -18.18
N THR A 61 20.23 1.82 -17.78
CA THR A 61 20.22 2.24 -16.37
C THR A 61 19.16 1.49 -15.57
N LEU A 62 17.94 1.36 -16.11
CA LEU A 62 16.86 0.58 -15.51
C LEU A 62 17.24 -0.89 -15.34
N SER A 63 17.87 -1.48 -16.35
CA SER A 63 18.29 -2.88 -16.30
C SER A 63 19.35 -3.13 -15.22
N CYS A 64 20.33 -2.24 -15.08
CA CYS A 64 21.32 -2.27 -14.01
C CYS A 64 20.66 -2.11 -12.63
N TYR A 65 19.71 -1.18 -12.50
CA TYR A 65 18.98 -0.97 -11.25
C TYR A 65 18.11 -2.17 -10.86
N ILE A 66 17.44 -2.81 -11.82
CA ILE A 66 16.67 -4.04 -11.59
C ILE A 66 17.57 -5.19 -11.14
N ALA A 67 18.74 -5.33 -11.77
CA ALA A 67 19.75 -6.33 -11.38
C ALA A 67 20.33 -6.05 -9.99
N TYR A 68 20.53 -4.79 -9.64
CA TYR A 68 20.95 -4.38 -8.29
C TYR A 68 19.87 -4.74 -7.26
N ASN A 69 18.62 -4.35 -7.52
CA ASN A 69 17.49 -4.63 -6.65
C ASN A 69 17.26 -6.13 -6.39
N SER A 70 17.44 -6.97 -7.40
CA SER A 70 17.22 -8.42 -7.26
C SER A 70 18.15 -9.06 -6.24
N LYS A 71 19.34 -8.48 -6.01
CA LYS A 71 20.32 -8.99 -5.04
C LYS A 71 20.04 -8.58 -3.61
N TYR A 72 19.56 -7.36 -3.40
CA TYR A 72 19.50 -6.74 -2.07
C TYR A 72 18.08 -6.60 -1.52
N ILE A 73 17.05 -6.59 -2.38
CA ILE A 73 15.67 -6.31 -1.99
C ILE A 73 14.73 -7.40 -2.50
N GLY A 74 14.28 -8.27 -1.59
CA GLY A 74 13.29 -9.32 -1.89
C GLY A 74 11.90 -8.79 -2.34
N SER A 75 11.70 -7.47 -2.26
CA SER A 75 10.50 -6.77 -2.73
C SER A 75 10.76 -5.78 -3.88
N GLY A 76 11.83 -6.00 -4.66
CA GLY A 76 12.29 -5.07 -5.72
C GLY A 76 11.21 -4.62 -6.71
N LEU A 77 10.20 -5.46 -7.00
CA LEU A 77 9.06 -5.07 -7.84
C LEU A 77 8.25 -3.89 -7.27
N LYS A 78 8.08 -3.82 -5.94
CA LYS A 78 7.36 -2.72 -5.28
C LYS A 78 8.10 -1.39 -5.41
N TYR A 79 9.43 -1.43 -5.30
CA TYR A 79 10.30 -0.27 -5.46
C TYR A 79 10.26 0.23 -6.90
N LEU A 80 10.25 -0.69 -7.86
CA LEU A 80 10.08 -0.38 -9.28
C LEU A 80 8.74 0.32 -9.55
N THR A 81 7.63 -0.20 -9.03
CA THR A 81 6.32 0.46 -9.17
C THR A 81 6.31 1.86 -8.56
N GLY A 82 6.93 2.03 -7.40
CA GLY A 82 7.06 3.35 -6.76
C GLY A 82 7.90 4.33 -7.57
N LEU A 83 9.00 3.84 -8.15
CA LEU A 83 9.83 4.61 -9.06
C LEU A 83 9.03 5.10 -10.27
N TYR A 84 8.31 4.19 -10.92
CA TYR A 84 7.54 4.46 -12.13
C TYR A 84 6.52 5.57 -11.90
N HIS A 85 5.80 5.47 -10.79
CA HIS A 85 4.78 6.44 -10.41
C HIS A 85 5.32 7.88 -10.31
N PHE A 86 6.54 8.06 -9.80
CA PHE A 86 7.08 9.39 -9.52
C PHE A 86 7.92 9.98 -10.64
N ILE A 87 8.57 9.13 -11.44
CA ILE A 87 9.53 9.57 -12.45
C ILE A 87 8.89 9.82 -13.81
N GLN A 88 7.73 9.22 -14.08
CA GLN A 88 7.01 9.38 -15.35
C GLN A 88 6.72 10.85 -15.70
N ASP A 89 6.38 11.67 -14.70
CA ASP A 89 6.11 13.11 -14.90
C ASP A 89 7.35 13.92 -15.29
N PHE A 90 8.56 13.44 -14.94
CA PHE A 90 9.83 14.13 -15.21
C PHE A 90 10.54 13.62 -16.47
N TYR A 91 10.28 12.39 -16.87
CA TYR A 91 10.93 11.74 -18.01
C TYR A 91 9.86 11.18 -18.96
N PRO A 92 9.46 11.92 -20.01
CA PRO A 92 8.36 11.50 -20.89
C PRO A 92 8.67 10.21 -21.67
N ASP A 93 9.95 9.92 -21.92
CA ASP A 93 10.39 8.68 -22.57
C ASP A 93 10.43 7.48 -21.63
N PHE A 94 10.05 7.67 -20.36
CA PHE A 94 10.08 6.62 -19.34
C PHE A 94 9.31 5.36 -19.77
N ASP A 95 8.09 5.55 -20.27
CA ASP A 95 7.22 4.43 -20.68
C ASP A 95 7.84 3.63 -21.83
N ASN A 96 8.46 4.34 -22.79
CA ASN A 96 9.18 3.72 -23.91
C ASN A 96 10.42 2.95 -23.41
N ASN A 97 11.18 3.55 -22.48
CA ASN A 97 12.36 2.94 -21.89
C ASN A 97 12.03 1.71 -21.04
N GLN A 98 10.90 1.74 -20.33
CA GLN A 98 10.39 0.61 -19.57
C GLN A 98 9.89 -0.50 -20.49
N ALA A 99 9.18 -0.15 -21.57
CA ALA A 99 8.68 -1.11 -22.56
C ALA A 99 9.81 -1.74 -23.39
N HIS A 100 11.01 -1.17 -23.37
CA HIS A 100 12.17 -1.68 -24.09
C HIS A 100 12.43 -3.17 -23.75
N PRO A 101 12.73 -4.03 -24.74
CA PRO A 101 12.88 -5.48 -24.54
C PRO A 101 13.86 -5.87 -23.44
N LEU A 102 14.95 -5.09 -23.28
CA LEU A 102 15.96 -5.29 -22.24
C LEU A 102 15.37 -5.11 -20.82
N ALA A 103 14.73 -3.97 -20.56
CA ALA A 103 14.12 -3.69 -19.26
C ALA A 103 13.02 -4.72 -18.95
N GLN A 104 12.19 -5.08 -19.94
CA GLN A 104 11.17 -6.12 -19.79
C GLN A 104 11.76 -7.50 -19.49
N ALA A 105 12.89 -7.87 -20.12
CA ALA A 105 13.58 -9.11 -19.80
C ALA A 105 14.09 -9.12 -18.36
N MET A 106 14.63 -8.01 -17.88
CA MET A 106 15.09 -7.87 -16.50
C MET A 106 13.94 -7.93 -15.49
N ILE A 107 12.80 -7.28 -15.77
CA ILE A 107 11.60 -7.36 -14.91
C ILE A 107 11.09 -8.82 -14.84
N ARG A 108 11.06 -9.53 -15.97
CA ARG A 108 10.68 -10.95 -16.00
C ARG A 108 11.67 -11.80 -15.20
N GLY A 109 12.97 -11.53 -15.32
CA GLY A 109 14.01 -12.17 -14.52
C GLY A 109 13.83 -11.92 -13.02
N LEU A 110 13.64 -10.66 -12.63
CA LEU A 110 13.37 -10.26 -11.25
C LEU A 110 12.13 -10.97 -10.70
N LYS A 111 11.03 -11.04 -11.45
CA LYS A 111 9.82 -11.79 -11.04
C LYS A 111 10.12 -13.26 -10.76
N LYS A 112 10.96 -13.90 -11.56
CA LYS A 112 11.35 -15.31 -11.37
C LYS A 112 12.29 -15.50 -10.18
N VAL A 113 13.29 -14.62 -10.02
CA VAL A 113 14.28 -14.72 -8.93
C VAL A 113 13.66 -14.37 -7.57
N CYS A 114 12.81 -13.34 -7.53
CA CYS A 114 12.10 -12.93 -6.32
C CYS A 114 10.78 -13.68 -6.11
N ALA A 115 10.45 -14.67 -6.95
CA ALA A 115 9.33 -15.56 -6.70
C ALA A 115 9.69 -16.43 -5.49
N ASN A 116 9.28 -15.98 -4.30
CA ASN A 116 9.34 -16.84 -3.14
C ASN A 116 8.42 -18.04 -3.37
N PRO A 117 8.85 -19.26 -3.03
CA PRO A 117 7.93 -20.39 -2.98
C PRO A 117 6.72 -19.99 -2.14
N VAL A 118 5.53 -20.33 -2.64
CA VAL A 118 4.27 -20.04 -1.93
C VAL A 118 4.24 -20.94 -0.70
N HIS A 119 4.86 -20.49 0.38
CA HIS A 119 4.65 -21.07 1.70
C HIS A 119 3.28 -20.61 2.16
N GLN A 120 2.31 -21.52 2.10
CA GLN A 120 1.01 -21.27 2.69
C GLN A 120 1.24 -21.03 4.20
N LYS A 121 1.00 -19.80 4.63
CA LYS A 121 1.01 -19.49 6.07
C LYS A 121 -0.02 -20.40 6.74
N LEU A 122 0.37 -20.99 7.88
CA LEU A 122 -0.53 -21.84 8.64
C LEU A 122 -1.83 -21.08 8.93
N LEU A 123 -2.96 -21.72 8.64
CA LEU A 123 -4.27 -21.12 8.84
C LEU A 123 -4.49 -20.87 10.34
N LEU A 124 -4.93 -19.66 10.68
CA LEU A 124 -5.46 -19.39 12.00
C LEU A 124 -6.80 -20.14 12.12
N CYS A 125 -6.99 -20.85 13.22
CA CYS A 125 -8.14 -21.73 13.44
C CYS A 125 -8.79 -21.34 14.76
N PRO A 126 -10.09 -21.65 14.98
CA PRO A 126 -10.78 -21.30 16.23
C PRO A 126 -10.09 -21.83 17.49
N HIS A 127 -9.46 -23.01 17.43
CA HIS A 127 -8.72 -23.57 18.56
C HIS A 127 -7.45 -22.76 18.91
N HIS A 128 -6.82 -22.09 17.93
CA HIS A 128 -5.72 -21.17 18.18
C HIS A 128 -6.20 -19.95 18.99
N LEU A 129 -7.39 -19.43 18.68
CA LEU A 129 -8.00 -18.33 19.45
C LEU A 129 -8.29 -18.74 20.90
N ALA A 130 -8.83 -19.94 21.11
CA ALA A 130 -9.08 -20.47 22.45
C ALA A 130 -7.77 -20.59 23.26
N SER A 131 -6.68 -20.99 22.63
CA SER A 131 -5.35 -21.04 23.26
C SER A 131 -4.84 -19.66 23.67
N PHE A 132 -5.07 -18.61 22.87
CA PHE A 132 -4.71 -17.24 23.23
C PHE A 132 -5.48 -16.77 24.47
N VAL A 133 -6.79 -17.02 24.52
CA VAL A 133 -7.63 -16.67 25.69
C VAL A 133 -7.15 -17.42 26.94
N LYS A 134 -6.88 -18.72 26.83
CA LYS A 134 -6.37 -19.52 27.94
C LYS A 134 -5.05 -18.96 28.47
N THR A 135 -4.12 -18.63 27.57
CA THR A 135 -2.82 -18.06 27.94
C THR A 135 -2.98 -16.71 28.62
N ALA A 136 -3.81 -15.83 28.07
CA ALA A 136 -4.05 -14.51 28.63
C ALA A 136 -4.71 -14.55 30.02
N LEU A 137 -5.60 -15.52 30.28
CA LEU A 137 -6.21 -15.72 31.60
C LEU A 137 -5.21 -16.23 32.64
N GLN A 138 -4.16 -16.95 32.21
CA GLN A 138 -3.09 -17.43 33.08
C GLN A 138 -2.11 -16.32 33.45
N THR A 139 -1.65 -15.55 32.45
CA THR A 139 -0.68 -14.47 32.67
C THR A 139 -1.32 -13.26 33.35
N LYS A 140 -2.60 -12.98 33.04
CA LYS A 140 -3.34 -11.79 33.46
C LYS A 140 -2.65 -10.47 33.10
N SER A 141 -1.74 -10.50 32.13
CA SER A 141 -1.11 -9.30 31.59
C SER A 141 -2.12 -8.50 30.77
N TYR A 142 -2.08 -7.17 30.87
CA TYR A 142 -2.91 -6.30 30.06
C TYR A 142 -2.70 -6.56 28.57
N ASP A 143 -1.45 -6.70 28.13
CA ASP A 143 -1.10 -6.88 26.72
C ASP A 143 -1.61 -8.21 26.17
N ASP A 144 -1.54 -9.29 26.97
CA ASP A 144 -2.04 -10.61 26.57
C ASP A 144 -3.57 -10.62 26.50
N LEU A 145 -4.25 -9.97 27.45
CA LEU A 145 -5.70 -9.81 27.44
C LEU A 145 -6.17 -8.97 26.25
N LEU A 146 -5.45 -7.89 25.96
CA LEU A 146 -5.73 -7.03 24.80
C LEU A 146 -5.53 -7.81 23.49
N PHE A 147 -4.41 -8.53 23.36
CA PHE A 147 -4.13 -9.36 22.19
C PHE A 147 -5.18 -10.46 22.01
N ALA A 148 -5.50 -11.21 23.07
CA ALA A 148 -6.51 -12.26 23.04
C ALA A 148 -7.92 -11.73 22.71
N THR A 149 -8.21 -10.47 23.02
CA THR A 149 -9.47 -9.81 22.63
C THR A 149 -9.46 -9.36 21.16
N MET A 150 -8.32 -8.87 20.67
CA MET A 150 -8.17 -8.40 19.29
C MET A 150 -8.22 -9.52 18.25
N MET A 151 -7.67 -10.71 18.57
CA MET A 151 -7.57 -11.82 17.61
C MET A 151 -8.93 -12.36 17.14
N PRO A 152 -9.94 -12.58 18.01
CA PRO A 152 -11.30 -12.90 17.58
C PRO A 152 -11.93 -11.81 16.70
N CYS A 153 -11.71 -10.53 17.02
CA CYS A 153 -12.17 -9.43 16.16
C CYS A 153 -11.54 -9.49 14.76
N CYS A 154 -10.22 -9.73 14.67
CA CYS A 154 -9.55 -9.96 13.38
C CYS A 154 -10.14 -11.17 12.64
N PHE A 155 -10.31 -12.29 13.33
CA PHE A 155 -10.67 -13.56 12.72
C PHE A 155 -12.12 -13.62 12.25
N TYR A 156 -13.08 -13.26 13.11
CA TYR A 156 -14.51 -13.40 12.81
C TYR A 156 -15.06 -12.25 11.97
N ALA A 157 -14.54 -11.04 12.14
CA ALA A 157 -14.96 -9.89 11.33
C ALA A 157 -14.03 -9.63 10.14
N CYS A 158 -13.04 -10.50 9.90
CA CYS A 158 -12.07 -10.40 8.81
C CYS A 158 -11.31 -9.06 8.75
N HIS A 159 -11.09 -8.43 9.92
CA HIS A 159 -10.34 -7.17 9.97
C HIS A 159 -8.86 -7.39 9.69
N ARG A 160 -8.24 -6.40 9.04
CA ARG A 160 -6.79 -6.32 8.99
C ARG A 160 -6.29 -5.94 10.37
N SER A 161 -5.31 -6.67 10.90
CA SER A 161 -4.74 -6.40 12.22
C SER A 161 -4.19 -4.97 12.35
N GLU A 162 -3.64 -4.43 11.25
CA GLU A 162 -3.18 -3.04 11.18
C GLU A 162 -4.28 -1.98 11.36
N GLU A 163 -5.55 -2.33 11.17
CA GLU A 163 -6.69 -1.40 11.31
C GLU A 163 -7.27 -1.39 12.72
N LEU A 164 -6.99 -2.44 13.52
CA LEU A 164 -7.37 -2.50 14.93
C LEU A 164 -6.40 -1.75 15.85
N VAL A 165 -5.22 -1.39 15.34
CA VAL A 165 -4.17 -0.72 16.11
C VAL A 165 -3.97 0.70 15.59
N LYS A 166 -3.95 1.68 16.50
CA LYS A 166 -3.55 3.05 16.14
C LYS A 166 -2.02 3.07 15.97
N LYS A 167 -1.56 3.44 14.78
CA LYS A 167 -0.12 3.66 14.54
C LYS A 167 0.37 4.84 15.39
N THR A 168 1.47 4.66 16.12
CA THR A 168 2.09 5.69 16.98
C THR A 168 2.86 6.77 16.19
N VAL A 169 2.90 6.67 14.86
CA VAL A 169 3.67 7.58 14.00
C VAL A 169 3.06 8.99 14.05
N LYS A 170 3.91 10.02 13.98
CA LYS A 170 3.55 11.46 14.01
C LYS A 170 2.66 11.95 12.86
N GLU A 171 2.22 11.06 11.97
CA GLU A 171 1.33 11.44 10.87
C GLU A 171 -0.12 11.62 11.36
N PRO A 172 -0.88 12.56 10.77
CA PRO A 172 -2.28 12.76 11.13
C PRO A 172 -3.06 11.46 10.88
N THR A 173 -3.62 10.90 11.95
CA THR A 173 -4.39 9.67 11.86
C THR A 173 -5.66 9.93 11.08
N ASP A 174 -5.88 9.14 10.02
CA ASP A 174 -7.13 9.19 9.27
C ASP A 174 -8.25 8.53 10.09
N TRP A 175 -9.07 9.37 10.72
CA TRP A 175 -10.18 8.93 11.56
C TRP A 175 -11.25 8.15 10.80
N GLN A 176 -11.34 8.28 9.47
CA GLN A 176 -12.26 7.48 8.65
C GLN A 176 -11.82 6.02 8.54
N LYS A 177 -10.54 5.73 8.83
CA LYS A 177 -9.97 4.37 8.78
C LYS A 177 -9.90 3.70 10.15
N ILE A 178 -10.30 4.39 11.22
CA ILE A 178 -10.32 3.83 12.56
C ILE A 178 -11.70 3.25 12.83
N ILE A 179 -11.74 1.96 13.13
CA ILE A 179 -12.94 1.30 13.63
C ILE A 179 -13.19 1.78 15.06
N LYS A 180 -14.28 2.53 15.25
CA LYS A 180 -14.66 3.01 16.58
C LYS A 180 -15.18 1.85 17.41
N ARG A 181 -14.64 1.64 18.61
CA ARG A 181 -15.18 0.63 19.55
C ARG A 181 -16.66 0.85 19.84
N SER A 182 -17.10 2.11 19.89
CA SER A 182 -18.49 2.49 20.13
C SER A 182 -19.44 2.18 18.97
N SER A 183 -18.95 1.83 17.78
CA SER A 183 -19.83 1.42 16.67
C SER A 183 -20.18 -0.07 16.70
N VAL A 184 -19.49 -0.86 17.54
CA VAL A 184 -19.81 -2.28 17.74
C VAL A 184 -21.12 -2.44 18.49
N ASN A 185 -22.03 -3.20 17.89
CA ASN A 185 -23.22 -3.70 18.56
C ASN A 185 -23.18 -5.21 18.61
N PHE A 186 -23.35 -5.74 19.81
CA PHE A 186 -23.49 -7.16 20.06
C PHE A 186 -24.96 -7.54 20.11
N THR A 187 -25.32 -8.52 19.30
CA THR A 187 -26.63 -9.13 19.22
C THR A 187 -26.44 -10.64 19.37
N PRO A 188 -27.44 -11.40 19.83
CA PRO A 188 -27.30 -12.85 19.95
C PRO A 188 -26.79 -13.46 18.64
N GLY A 189 -25.64 -14.13 18.71
CA GLY A 189 -25.01 -14.81 17.57
C GLY A 189 -24.29 -13.92 16.54
N HIS A 190 -24.26 -12.59 16.66
CA HIS A 190 -23.51 -11.74 15.73
C HIS A 190 -23.08 -10.39 16.32
N ALA A 191 -21.94 -9.89 15.86
CA ALA A 191 -21.46 -8.53 16.12
C ALA A 191 -21.47 -7.72 14.83
N ARG A 192 -21.93 -6.47 14.87
CA ARG A 192 -21.95 -5.55 13.71
C ARG A 192 -21.34 -4.20 14.06
N TYR A 193 -20.80 -3.52 13.06
CA TYR A 193 -20.34 -2.14 13.16
C TYR A 193 -21.37 -1.21 12.47
N HIS A 194 -21.58 -0.02 13.04
CA HIS A 194 -22.26 1.09 12.36
C HIS A 194 -21.29 1.97 11.59
#